data_AF-A0A3D1F4P2-F1
#
_entry.id   AF-A0A3D1F4P2-F1
#
_cell.length_a   1.000
_cell.length_b   1.000
_cell.length_c   1.000
_cell.angle_alpha   90.00
_cell.angle_beta   90.00
_cell.angle_gamma   90.00
#
_symmetry.space_group_name_H-M   'P 1'
#
loop_
_entity.id
_entity.type
_entity.pdbx_description
1 polymer ?
#
loop_
_entity_poly.entity_id
_entity_poly.type
_entity_poly.pdbx_seq_one_letter_code
_entity_poly.pdbx_strand_id
1 'polypeptide(L)' 'MSKGKFEQSIEQLEEIIEQIESGEIGLEDSITQYEKGSKLIEKCQAILNRAQARITELTDDGSGQLKSPSDDQAPQERE' A
#
# COMPACT_ATOMS: atom_id res chain seq x y z
N MET A 1 3.80 -10.15 1.33
CA MET A 1 4.77 -9.22 1.97
C MET A 1 4.46 -7.73 1.69
N SER A 2 3.23 -7.27 1.93
CA SER A 2 2.83 -5.89 1.56
C SER A 2 2.30 -5.06 2.73
N LYS A 3 1.66 -5.68 3.73
CA LYS A 3 1.03 -4.98 4.85
C LYS A 3 2.04 -4.14 5.66
N GLY A 4 3.13 -4.77 6.08
CA GLY A 4 4.19 -4.07 6.82
C GLY A 4 4.92 -2.98 6.05
N LYS A 5 4.96 -3.00 4.70
CA LYS A 5 5.63 -1.94 3.92
C LYS A 5 4.81 -0.66 3.81
N PHE A 6 3.47 -0.78 3.85
CA PHE A 6 2.57 0.36 3.85
C PHE A 6 2.52 0.97 5.25
N GLU A 7 2.25 0.15 6.27
CA GLU A 7 2.16 0.57 7.67
C GLU A 7 3.45 1.28 8.13
N GLN A 8 4.63 0.73 7.81
CA GLN A 8 5.91 1.39 8.10
C GLN A 8 6.09 2.73 7.40
N SER A 9 5.58 2.88 6.17
CA SER A 9 5.70 4.15 5.45
C SER A 9 4.72 5.21 5.93
N ILE A 10 3.61 4.80 6.55
CA ILE A 10 2.71 5.70 7.26
C ILE A 10 3.33 6.13 8.59
N GLU A 11 3.85 5.20 9.38
CA GLU A 11 4.51 5.50 10.66
C GLU A 11 5.67 6.49 10.48
N GLN A 12 6.54 6.27 9.48
CA GLN A 12 7.61 7.20 9.14
C GLN A 12 7.12 8.58 8.68
N LEU A 13 5.94 8.65 8.04
CA LEU A 13 5.35 9.92 7.61
C LEU A 13 4.80 10.69 8.81
N GLU A 14 4.19 10.01 9.77
CA GLU A 14 3.69 10.59 11.02
C GLU A 14 4.85 11.18 11.84
N GLU A 15 5.96 10.44 11.99
CA GLU A 15 7.17 10.94 12.66
C GLU A 15 7.72 12.21 11.99
N ILE A 16 7.73 12.27 10.66
CA ILE A 16 8.19 13.44 9.90
C ILE A 16 7.28 14.65 10.16
N ILE A 17 5.96 14.43 10.16
CA ILE A 17 5.00 15.50 10.43
C ILE A 17 5.20 16.03 11.84
N GLU A 18 5.33 15.15 12.84
CA GLU A 18 5.57 15.53 14.23
C GLU A 18 6.85 16.36 14.39
N GLN A 19 7.94 15.96 13.71
CA GLN A 19 9.20 16.73 13.71
C GLN A 19 9.04 18.11 13.09
N ILE A 20 8.32 18.25 11.97
CA ILE A 20 8.09 19.55 11.32
C ILE A 20 7.16 20.43 12.17
N GLU A 21 6.09 19.87 12.73
CA GLU A 21 5.11 20.59 13.54
C GLU A 21 5.66 21.02 14.91
N SER A 22 6.62 20.26 15.47
CA SER A 22 7.28 20.63 16.73
C SER A 22 7.99 21.98 16.66
N GLY A 23 8.45 22.38 15.46
CA GLY A 23 9.24 23.59 15.25
C GLY A 23 10.64 23.57 15.88
N GLU A 24 11.08 22.41 16.39
CA GLU A 24 12.41 22.25 17.03
C GLU A 24 13.54 22.10 16.01
N ILE A 25 13.20 21.82 14.74
CA ILE A 25 14.16 21.64 13.64
C ILE A 25 14.37 22.94 12.85
N GLY A 26 15.60 23.13 12.38
CA GLY A 26 15.97 24.29 11.56
C GLY A 26 15.33 24.25 10.16
N LEU A 27 15.32 25.37 9.46
CA LEU A 27 14.70 25.49 8.13
C LEU A 27 15.25 24.48 7.11
N GLU A 28 16.57 24.28 7.05
CA GLU A 28 17.20 23.30 6.14
C GLU A 28 16.80 21.86 6.47
N ASP A 29 16.69 21.53 7.76
CA ASP A 29 16.23 20.22 8.21
C ASP A 29 14.75 20.03 7.88
N SER A 30 13.90 21.05 8.07
CA SER A 30 12.48 21.01 7.69
C SER A 30 12.29 20.75 6.20
N ILE A 31 13.10 21.38 5.34
CA ILE A 31 13.08 21.11 3.89
C ILE A 31 13.48 19.66 3.61
N THR A 32 14.53 19.18 4.26
CA THR A 32 14.99 17.79 4.11
C THR A 32 13.93 16.78 4.54
N GLN A 33 13.25 17.04 5.66
CA GLN A 33 12.17 16.18 6.17
C GLN A 33 10.94 16.22 5.25
N TYR A 34 10.59 17.39 4.72
CA TYR A 34 9.53 17.53 3.72
C TYR A 34 9.81 16.69 2.47
N GLU A 35 11.03 16.73 1.92
CA GLU A 35 11.39 15.91 0.75
C GLU A 35 11.28 14.40 1.03
N LYS A 36 11.68 13.96 2.23
CA LYS A 36 11.51 12.56 2.65
C LYS A 36 10.04 12.20 2.75
N GLY A 37 9.21 13.05 3.37
CA GLY A 37 7.78 12.87 3.49
C GLY A 37 7.10 12.75 2.12
N SER A 38 7.47 13.61 1.17
CA SER A 38 6.98 13.56 -0.22
C SER A 38 7.26 12.21 -0.90
N LYS A 39 8.49 11.68 -0.76
CA LYS A 39 8.85 10.36 -1.30
C LYS A 39 8.09 9.21 -0.64
N LEU A 40 7.81 9.31 0.66
CA LEU A 40 6.99 8.32 1.37
C LEU A 40 5.54 8.32 0.86
N ILE A 41 4.97 9.50 0.61
CA ILE A 41 3.63 9.64 0.04
C ILE A 41 3.56 8.97 -1.34
N GLU A 42 4.52 9.23 -2.23
CA GLU A 42 4.59 8.59 -3.55
C GLU A 42 4.64 7.06 -3.45
N LYS A 43 5.44 6.54 -2.50
CA LYS A 43 5.54 5.11 -2.25
C LYS A 43 4.23 4.51 -1.75
N CYS A 44 3.54 5.20 -0.82
CA CYS A 44 2.23 4.78 -0.33
C CYS A 44 1.20 4.73 -1.47
N GLN A 45 1.15 5.77 -2.31
CA GLN A 45 0.28 5.80 -3.49
C GLN A 45 0.60 4.64 -4.45
N ALA A 46 1.88 4.35 -4.70
CA ALA A 46 2.26 3.21 -5.53
C ALA A 46 1.81 1.85 -4.96
N ILE A 47 1.85 1.67 -3.64
CA ILE A 47 1.33 0.47 -2.98
C ILE A 47 -0.19 0.37 -3.15
N LEU A 48 -0.92 1.46 -2.90
CA LEU A 48 -2.37 1.51 -3.04
C LEU A 48 -2.81 1.25 -4.48
N ASN A 49 -2.15 1.85 -5.46
CA ASN A 49 -2.43 1.63 -6.88
C ASN A 49 -2.24 0.16 -7.29
N ARG A 50 -1.17 -0.50 -6.81
CA ARG A 50 -0.97 -1.94 -7.05
C ARG A 50 -2.05 -2.80 -6.40
N ALA A 51 -2.45 -2.46 -5.18
CA ALA A 51 -3.53 -3.17 -4.49
C ALA A 51 -4.85 -3.03 -5.25
N GLN A 52 -5.16 -1.81 -5.71
CA GLN A 52 -6.36 -1.55 -6.50
C GLN A 52 -6.35 -2.27 -7.84
N ALA A 53 -5.24 -2.22 -8.58
CA ALA A 53 -5.09 -2.97 -9.84
C ALA A 53 -5.32 -4.46 -9.63
N ARG A 54 -4.79 -5.03 -8.54
CA ARG A 54 -5.00 -6.44 -8.20
C ARG A 54 -6.46 -6.75 -7.88
N ILE A 55 -7.16 -5.86 -7.18
CA ILE A 55 -8.60 -6.00 -6.93
C ILE A 55 -9.36 -5.98 -8.26
N THR A 56 -9.05 -5.03 -9.15
CA THR A 56 -9.66 -4.92 -10.47
C THR A 56 -9.47 -6.20 -11.28
N GLU A 57 -8.25 -6.74 -11.37
CA GLU A 57 -7.96 -8.03 -12.04
C GLU A 57 -8.83 -9.18 -11.49
N LEU A 58 -9.00 -9.24 -10.16
CA LEU A 58 -9.80 -10.29 -9.53
C LEU A 58 -11.31 -10.12 -9.79
N THR A 59 -11.77 -8.90 -10.03
CA THR A 59 -13.20 -8.60 -10.29
C THR A 59 -13.58 -8.61 -11.77
N ASP A 60 -12.63 -8.39 -12.68
CA ASP A 60 -12.85 -8.23 -14.13
C ASP A 60 -12.89 -9.56 -14.91
N ASP A 61 -12.70 -10.72 -14.26
CA ASP A 61 -12.89 -12.06 -14.86
C ASP A 61 -14.39 -12.40 -15.12
N GLY A 62 -15.24 -11.37 -15.29
CA GLY A 62 -16.62 -11.44 -15.78
C GLY A 62 -17.68 -12.06 -14.86
N SER A 63 -17.32 -12.59 -13.70
CA SER A 63 -18.24 -13.36 -12.85
C SER A 63 -18.64 -12.71 -11.52
N GLY A 64 -17.93 -11.65 -11.07
CA GLY A 64 -18.17 -11.04 -9.76
C GLY A 64 -17.99 -12.00 -8.57
N GLN A 65 -17.52 -13.23 -8.80
CA GLN A 65 -17.18 -14.19 -7.77
C GLN A 65 -15.69 -14.08 -7.49
N LEU A 66 -15.35 -13.70 -6.26
CA LEU A 66 -14.02 -13.92 -5.71
C LEU A 66 -13.74 -15.42 -5.82
N LYS A 67 -12.96 -15.85 -6.82
CA LYS A 67 -12.42 -17.21 -6.89
C LYS A 67 -11.66 -17.43 -5.58
N SER A 68 -12.29 -18.20 -4.69
CA SER A 68 -11.65 -18.59 -3.45
C SER A 68 -10.54 -19.55 -3.84
N PRO A 69 -9.37 -19.56 -3.17
CA PRO A 69 -8.29 -20.51 -3.44
C PRO A 69 -8.64 -21.98 -3.14
N SER A 70 -9.94 -22.31 -3.02
CA SER A 70 -10.50 -23.62 -2.71
C SER A 70 -11.23 -24.27 -3.89
N ASP A 71 -11.32 -23.63 -5.06
CA ASP A 71 -11.99 -24.22 -6.24
C ASP A 71 -11.09 -25.16 -7.06
N ASP A 72 -9.87 -25.42 -6.59
CA ASP A 72 -8.93 -26.39 -7.20
C ASP A 72 -8.92 -27.70 -6.40
N GLN A 73 -10.09 -28.33 -6.23
CA GLN A 73 -10.21 -29.75 -5.86
C GLN A 73 -11.65 -30.28 -5.99
N ALA A 74 -12.01 -30.74 -7.18
CA ALA A 74 -12.92 -31.88 -7.35
C ALA A 74 -12.50 -32.68 -8.60
N PRO A 75 -12.13 -33.97 -8.47
CA PRO A 75 -11.69 -34.78 -9.59
C PRO A 75 -12.85 -35.08 -10.55
N GLN A 76 -12.47 -35.29 -11.81
CA GLN A 76 -13.30 -35.83 -12.88
C GLN A 76 -14.04 -37.09 -12.43
N GLU A 77 -15.38 -37.06 -12.42
CA GLU A 77 -16.18 -38.27 -12.50
C GLU A 77 -16.74 -38.40 -13.93
N ARG A 78 -16.20 -39.39 -14.63
CA ARG A 78 -16.79 -40.00 -15.81
C ARG A 78 -18.00 -40.82 -15.36
N GLU A 79 -19.15 -40.64 -16.01
CA GLU A 79 -19.97 -41.70 -16.61
C GLU A 79 -21.11 -41.08 -17.45
#